data_AF-A0A5S3SCU5-F1
#
_entry.id   AF-A0A5S3SCU5-F1
#
_cell.length_a   1.000
_cell.length_b   1.000
_cell.length_c   1.000
_cell.angle_alpha   90.00
_cell.angle_beta   90.00
_cell.angle_gamma   90.00
#
_symmetry.space_group_name_H-M   'P 1'
#
loop_
_entity.id
_entity.type
_entity.pdbx_description
1 polymer ?
#
loop_
_entity_poly.entity_id
_entity_poly.type
_entity_poly.pdbx_seq_one_letter_code
_entity_poly.pdbx_strand_id
1 'polypeptide(L)'
;MLNQIDQWIDKTNLEYKDQRISCDKFASEFAGFYPTEFLKNAFYVVVDKIPKPDFPELREMGLGDFIDMDAAGVTYKNTYYMLSHVADNLRVHFHELVHVAQWNNLGAEAFILRYITEIQCAGYYDAPLEIMAYSLDEHFTDGREKLNVVEHVARTL
;
A
#
# COMPACT_ATOMS: atom_id res chain seq x y z
N MET A 1 -12.72 -9.95 -13.55
CA MET A 1 -11.77 -10.20 -12.46
C MET A 1 -11.01 -8.94 -12.02
N LEU A 2 -10.09 -8.34 -12.79
CA LEU A 2 -9.43 -7.08 -12.35
C LEU A 2 -10.45 -6.00 -11.93
N ASN A 3 -11.49 -5.81 -12.73
CA ASN A 3 -12.62 -4.93 -12.40
C ASN A 3 -13.41 -5.38 -11.15
N GLN A 4 -13.52 -6.67 -10.87
CA GLN A 4 -14.20 -7.16 -9.65
C GLN A 4 -13.35 -6.87 -8.40
N ILE A 5 -12.03 -7.03 -8.49
CA ILE A 5 -11.09 -6.67 -7.43
C ILE A 5 -11.17 -5.16 -7.19
N ASP A 6 -11.14 -4.35 -8.25
CA ASP A 6 -11.22 -2.90 -8.15
C ASP A 6 -12.52 -2.42 -7.52
N GLN A 7 -13.66 -2.98 -7.94
CA GLN A 7 -14.97 -2.70 -7.34
C GLN A 7 -15.05 -3.12 -5.87
N TRP A 8 -14.46 -4.26 -5.52
CA TRP A 8 -14.38 -4.70 -4.12
C TRP A 8 -13.49 -3.79 -3.28
N ILE A 9 -12.38 -3.31 -3.83
CA ILE A 9 -11.53 -2.30 -3.20
C ILE A 9 -12.34 -1.05 -2.94
N ASP A 10 -13.08 -0.53 -3.93
CA ASP A 10 -13.91 0.67 -3.77
C ASP A 10 -14.99 0.50 -2.72
N LYS A 11 -15.65 -0.67 -2.70
CA LYS A 11 -16.66 -0.99 -1.71
C LYS A 11 -16.05 -1.05 -0.30
N THR A 12 -14.93 -1.76 -0.14
CA THR A 12 -14.21 -1.84 1.15
C THR A 12 -13.79 -0.45 1.61
N ASN A 13 -13.24 0.35 0.70
CA ASN A 13 -12.85 1.72 0.96
C ASN A 13 -14.02 2.60 1.42
N LEU A 14 -15.20 2.42 0.82
CA LEU A 14 -16.42 3.12 1.22
C LEU A 14 -16.96 2.63 2.58
N GLU A 15 -16.94 1.32 2.84
CA GLU A 15 -17.37 0.72 4.11
C GLU A 15 -16.57 1.26 5.29
N TYR A 16 -15.25 1.46 5.11
CA TYR A 16 -14.37 1.97 6.16
C TYR A 16 -14.22 3.50 6.22
N LYS A 17 -15.00 4.24 5.43
CA LYS A 17 -14.78 5.69 5.22
C LYS A 17 -14.74 6.49 6.53
N ASP A 18 -15.63 6.17 7.47
CA ASP A 18 -15.78 6.92 8.73
C ASP A 18 -14.73 6.53 9.79
N GLN A 19 -13.99 5.43 9.58
CA GLN A 19 -12.88 5.01 10.46
C GLN A 19 -11.51 5.46 9.95
N ARG A 20 -11.45 6.07 8.76
CA ARG A 20 -10.20 6.55 8.16
C ARG A 20 -9.58 7.67 8.98
N ILE A 21 -8.28 7.53 9.20
CA ILE A 21 -7.44 8.57 9.79
C ILE A 21 -6.57 9.15 8.67
N SER A 22 -6.56 10.48 8.53
CA SER A 22 -5.71 11.15 7.55
C SER A 22 -4.23 10.98 7.90
N CYS A 23 -3.41 10.69 6.88
CA CYS A 23 -1.96 10.58 7.04
C CYS A 23 -1.27 11.93 7.25
N ASP A 24 -1.98 13.05 7.12
CA ASP A 24 -1.48 14.41 7.47
C ASP A 24 -0.98 14.49 8.92
N LYS A 25 -1.47 13.61 9.81
CA LYS A 25 -0.96 13.50 11.18
C LYS A 25 0.54 13.18 11.25
N PHE A 26 1.12 12.60 10.19
CA PHE A 26 2.53 12.23 10.08
C PHE A 26 3.36 13.29 9.33
N ALA A 27 2.80 14.47 9.05
CA ALA A 27 3.47 15.49 8.23
C ALA A 27 4.81 15.96 8.83
N SER A 28 4.96 15.91 10.16
CA SER A 28 6.21 16.27 10.83
C SER A 28 7.26 15.18 10.66
N GLU A 29 6.89 13.94 10.93
CA GLU A 29 7.75 12.75 10.85
C GLU A 29 8.23 12.51 9.42
N PHE A 30 7.37 12.77 8.45
CA PHE A 30 7.65 12.55 7.03
C PHE A 30 8.04 13.82 6.26
N ALA A 31 8.37 14.90 6.98
CA ALA A 31 8.69 16.19 6.37
C ALA A 31 9.85 16.11 5.37
N GLY A 32 9.54 16.37 4.10
CA GLY A 32 10.48 16.33 2.96
C GLY A 32 10.60 14.98 2.26
N PHE A 33 9.93 13.94 2.77
CA PHE A 33 9.74 12.68 2.05
C PHE A 33 8.42 12.67 1.27
N TYR A 34 7.33 13.07 1.94
CA TYR A 34 6.01 13.15 1.33
C TYR A 34 5.52 14.59 1.33
N PRO A 35 4.99 15.11 0.19
CA PRO A 35 4.28 16.38 0.17
C PRO A 35 3.07 16.37 1.12
N THR A 36 2.84 17.46 1.84
CA THR A 36 1.68 17.56 2.75
C THR A 36 0.35 17.32 2.05
N GLU A 37 0.18 17.84 0.82
CA GLU A 37 -1.03 17.60 0.03
C GLU A 37 -1.22 16.12 -0.34
N PHE A 38 -0.14 15.35 -0.50
CA PHE A 38 -0.24 13.90 -0.69
C PHE A 38 -0.73 13.22 0.59
N LEU A 39 -0.17 13.57 1.74
CA LEU A 39 -0.55 13.00 3.04
C LEU A 39 -2.01 13.30 3.42
N LYS A 40 -2.52 14.49 3.09
CA LYS A 40 -3.94 14.84 3.30
C LYS A 40 -4.91 13.97 2.49
N ASN A 41 -4.47 13.48 1.33
CA ASN A 41 -5.27 12.64 0.44
C ASN A 41 -5.03 11.14 0.64
N ALA A 42 -4.14 10.76 1.56
CA ALA A 42 -3.87 9.39 1.96
C ALA A 42 -4.45 9.11 3.35
N PHE A 43 -4.94 7.89 3.55
CA PHE A 43 -5.63 7.50 4.77
C PHE A 43 -5.17 6.13 5.26
N TYR A 44 -5.37 5.88 6.55
CA TYR A 44 -5.21 4.55 7.10
C TYR A 44 -6.34 4.17 8.05
N VAL A 45 -6.51 2.88 8.24
CA VAL A 45 -7.49 2.29 9.15
C VAL A 45 -6.80 1.19 9.97
N VAL A 46 -6.94 1.27 11.29
CA VAL A 46 -6.49 0.18 12.17
C VAL A 46 -7.61 -0.85 12.27
N VAL A 47 -7.31 -2.10 11.98
CA VAL A 47 -8.27 -3.21 11.93
C VAL A 47 -7.80 -4.40 12.75
N ASP A 48 -8.74 -5.22 13.23
CA ASP A 48 -8.42 -6.49 13.89
C ASP A 48 -8.01 -7.57 12.89
N LYS A 49 -8.47 -7.46 11.64
CA LYS A 49 -8.14 -8.36 10.53
C LYS A 49 -8.03 -7.56 9.24
N ILE A 50 -6.97 -7.81 8.48
CA ILE A 50 -6.77 -7.20 7.16
C ILE A 50 -7.94 -7.59 6.23
N PRO A 51 -8.67 -6.62 5.64
CA PRO A 51 -9.70 -6.91 4.66
C PRO A 51 -9.04 -7.47 3.40
N LYS A 52 -9.57 -8.58 2.89
CA LYS A 52 -9.07 -9.24 1.68
C LYS A 52 -10.24 -9.69 0.80
N PRO A 53 -10.09 -9.67 -0.52
CA PRO A 53 -11.12 -10.18 -1.41
C PRO A 53 -11.25 -11.69 -1.26
N ASP A 54 -12.46 -12.17 -1.02
CA ASP A 54 -12.77 -13.60 -0.91
C ASP A 54 -13.48 -14.06 -2.19
N PHE A 55 -12.73 -14.09 -3.29
CA PHE A 55 -13.20 -14.60 -4.58
C PHE A 55 -12.57 -15.97 -4.83
N PRO A 56 -13.34 -17.05 -4.99
CA PRO A 56 -12.83 -18.38 -5.31
C PRO A 56 -11.86 -18.38 -6.51
N GLU A 57 -12.14 -17.54 -7.50
CA GLU A 57 -11.38 -17.42 -8.74
C GLU A 57 -9.94 -16.93 -8.52
N LEU A 58 -9.67 -16.14 -7.47
CA LEU A 58 -8.31 -15.72 -7.15
C LEU A 58 -7.43 -16.93 -6.77
N ARG A 59 -8.00 -17.88 -6.03
CA ARG A 59 -7.28 -19.12 -5.66
C ARG A 59 -7.05 -20.00 -6.89
N GLU A 60 -8.03 -20.11 -7.78
CA GLU A 60 -7.92 -20.87 -9.02
C GLU A 60 -6.78 -20.38 -9.93
N MET A 61 -6.39 -19.11 -9.81
CA MET A 61 -5.29 -18.50 -10.55
C MET A 61 -3.91 -18.61 -9.87
N GLY A 62 -3.82 -19.31 -8.73
CA GLY A 62 -2.57 -19.41 -8.00
C GLY A 62 -2.23 -18.17 -7.17
N LEU A 63 -3.22 -17.33 -6.84
CA LEU A 63 -3.06 -16.23 -5.87
C LEU A 63 -3.41 -16.65 -4.44
N GLY A 64 -3.55 -17.96 -4.18
CA GLY A 64 -3.85 -18.49 -2.85
C GLY A 64 -2.86 -17.99 -1.80
N ASP A 65 -1.56 -18.09 -2.07
CA ASP A 65 -0.52 -17.65 -1.14
C ASP A 65 -0.58 -16.14 -0.88
N PHE A 66 -0.94 -15.33 -1.87
CA PHE A 66 -1.16 -13.89 -1.69
C PHE A 66 -2.39 -13.60 -0.81
N ILE A 67 -3.49 -14.32 -1.03
CA ILE A 67 -4.71 -14.21 -0.20
C ILE A 67 -4.42 -14.66 1.24
N ASP A 68 -3.61 -15.69 1.41
CA ASP A 68 -3.30 -16.29 2.72
C ASP A 68 -2.13 -15.60 3.43
N MET A 69 -1.39 -14.73 2.73
CA MET A 69 -0.23 -14.02 3.27
C MET A 69 -0.57 -13.27 4.55
N ASP A 70 0.12 -13.56 5.65
CA ASP A 70 -0.09 -12.88 6.92
C ASP A 70 0.61 -11.52 6.93
N ALA A 71 0.04 -10.58 6.17
CA ALA A 71 0.53 -9.22 6.05
C ALA A 71 0.08 -8.38 7.25
N ALA A 72 0.99 -7.59 7.82
CA ALA A 72 0.66 -6.65 8.88
C ALA A 72 -0.07 -5.39 8.35
N GLY A 73 -0.02 -5.17 7.03
CA GLY A 73 -0.70 -4.08 6.33
C GLY A 73 -1.04 -4.43 4.88
N VAL A 74 -1.94 -3.66 4.27
CA VAL A 74 -2.21 -3.69 2.83
C VAL A 74 -2.74 -2.33 2.36
N THR A 75 -2.29 -1.89 1.19
CA THR A 75 -2.76 -0.65 0.57
C THR A 75 -3.76 -0.90 -0.56
N TYR A 76 -4.89 -0.21 -0.50
CA TYR A 76 -5.93 -0.17 -1.52
C TYR A 76 -6.22 1.27 -1.97
N LYS A 77 -5.67 1.65 -3.12
CA LYS A 77 -5.71 3.01 -3.67
C LYS A 77 -5.09 4.01 -2.69
N ASN A 78 -5.89 4.93 -2.16
CA ASN A 78 -5.43 5.96 -1.23
C ASN A 78 -5.61 5.60 0.24
N THR A 79 -5.92 4.34 0.55
CA THR A 79 -6.20 3.89 1.92
C THR A 79 -5.46 2.61 2.19
N TYR A 80 -4.73 2.55 3.29
CA TYR A 80 -4.14 1.31 3.77
C TYR A 80 -4.76 0.84 5.09
N TYR A 81 -4.75 -0.46 5.28
CA TYR A 81 -5.31 -1.14 6.44
C TYR A 81 -4.16 -1.80 7.15
N MET A 82 -4.13 -1.72 8.48
CA MET A 82 -3.03 -2.30 9.25
C MET A 82 -3.51 -2.85 10.58
N LEU A 83 -2.79 -3.84 11.10
CA LEU A 83 -3.08 -4.44 12.39
C LEU A 83 -2.64 -3.51 13.53
N SER A 84 -3.37 -3.55 14.65
CA SER A 84 -3.13 -2.68 15.81
C SER A 84 -1.70 -2.75 16.36
N HIS A 85 -1.06 -3.91 16.31
CA HIS A 85 0.29 -4.10 16.83
C HIS A 85 1.39 -3.39 16.01
N VAL A 86 1.10 -2.98 14.77
CA VAL A 86 2.03 -2.17 13.94
C VAL A 86 1.59 -0.71 13.79
N ALA A 87 0.47 -0.29 14.39
CA ALA A 87 -0.12 1.03 14.18
C ALA A 87 0.70 2.21 14.73
N ASP A 88 1.70 1.95 15.57
CA ASP A 88 2.64 2.97 16.07
C ASP A 88 4.00 2.91 15.33
N ASN A 89 4.16 2.03 14.35
CA ASN A 89 5.41 1.86 13.61
C ASN A 89 5.46 2.77 12.38
N LEU A 90 6.19 3.89 12.48
CA LEU A 90 6.36 4.84 11.38
C LEU A 90 6.96 4.24 10.10
N ARG A 91 7.81 3.21 10.21
CA ARG A 91 8.36 2.52 9.02
C ARG A 91 7.25 1.85 8.21
N VAL A 92 6.30 1.21 8.88
CA VAL A 92 5.16 0.54 8.22
C VAL A 92 4.27 1.59 7.56
N HIS A 93 3.97 2.69 8.24
CA HIS A 93 3.23 3.80 7.62
C HIS A 93 3.93 4.37 6.38
N PHE A 94 5.26 4.52 6.45
CA PHE A 94 6.06 4.98 5.32
C PHE A 94 5.95 4.01 4.14
N HIS A 95 6.15 2.71 4.40
CA HIS A 95 6.05 1.65 3.41
C HIS A 95 4.69 1.67 2.67
N GLU A 96 3.58 1.68 3.41
CA GLU A 96 2.24 1.71 2.81
C GLU A 96 1.98 2.99 2.01
N LEU A 97 2.55 4.14 2.42
CA LEU A 97 2.47 5.37 1.64
C LEU A 97 3.25 5.31 0.32
N VAL A 98 4.30 4.48 0.21
CA VAL A 98 4.92 4.16 -1.10
C VAL A 98 3.90 3.48 -2.00
N HIS A 99 3.16 2.50 -1.49
CA HIS A 99 2.10 1.86 -2.28
C HIS A 99 1.00 2.83 -2.66
N VAL A 100 0.60 3.77 -1.80
CA VAL A 100 -0.36 4.82 -2.18
C VAL A 100 0.16 5.64 -3.37
N ALA A 101 1.45 5.98 -3.39
CA ALA A 101 2.06 6.67 -4.52
C ALA A 101 2.08 5.79 -5.80
N GLN A 102 2.37 4.50 -5.66
CA GLN A 102 2.34 3.55 -6.78
C GLN A 102 0.93 3.39 -7.36
N TRP A 103 -0.09 3.23 -6.52
CA TRP A 103 -1.51 3.21 -6.92
C TRP A 103 -1.91 4.49 -7.66
N ASN A 104 -1.52 5.66 -7.14
CA ASN A 104 -1.83 6.94 -7.77
C ASN A 104 -1.16 7.10 -9.15
N ASN A 105 0.05 6.54 -9.33
CA ASN A 105 0.79 6.65 -10.58
C ASN A 105 0.32 5.64 -11.65
N LEU A 106 0.14 4.37 -11.28
CA LEU A 106 -0.28 3.32 -12.21
C LEU A 106 -1.78 3.36 -12.50
N GLY A 107 -2.59 3.83 -11.55
CA GLY A 107 -4.02 3.60 -11.56
C GLY A 107 -4.37 2.16 -11.17
N ALA A 108 -5.66 1.93 -10.91
CA ALA A 108 -6.08 0.72 -10.20
C ALA A 108 -5.84 -0.57 -10.99
N GLU A 109 -6.28 -0.62 -12.25
CA GLU A 109 -6.16 -1.83 -13.08
C GLU A 109 -4.70 -2.22 -13.32
N ALA A 110 -3.84 -1.25 -13.65
CA ALA A 110 -2.43 -1.51 -13.91
C ALA A 110 -1.66 -1.88 -12.64
N PHE A 111 -1.97 -1.26 -11.50
CA PHE A 111 -1.38 -1.66 -10.21
C PHE A 111 -1.73 -3.11 -9.88
N ILE A 112 -3.03 -3.46 -9.89
CA ILE A 112 -3.50 -4.81 -9.54
C ILE A 112 -2.83 -5.85 -10.43
N LEU A 113 -2.83 -5.63 -11.75
CA LEU A 113 -2.24 -6.56 -12.70
C LEU A 113 -0.73 -6.72 -12.48
N ARG A 114 0.00 -5.61 -12.32
CA ARG A 114 1.45 -5.63 -12.12
C ARG A 114 1.81 -6.33 -10.81
N TYR A 115 1.15 -5.96 -9.72
CA TYR A 115 1.42 -6.50 -8.39
C TYR A 115 1.17 -8.01 -8.32
N ILE A 116 0.05 -8.47 -8.87
CA ILE A 116 -0.25 -9.91 -9.02
C ILE A 116 0.83 -10.63 -9.83
N THR A 117 1.21 -10.06 -10.98
CA THR A 117 2.20 -10.68 -11.88
C THR A 117 3.57 -10.77 -11.21
N GLU A 118 4.00 -9.71 -10.55
CA GLU A 118 5.29 -9.66 -9.85
C GLU A 118 5.36 -10.71 -8.74
N ILE A 119 4.32 -10.82 -7.91
CA ILE A 119 4.26 -11.82 -6.84
C ILE A 119 4.25 -13.24 -7.42
N GLN A 120 3.50 -13.49 -8.49
CA GLN A 120 3.45 -14.81 -9.12
C GLN A 120 4.79 -15.22 -9.75
N CYS A 121 5.53 -14.26 -10.32
CA CYS A 121 6.78 -14.56 -11.02
C CYS A 121 8.00 -14.57 -10.11
N ALA A 122 8.07 -13.67 -9.11
CA ALA A 122 9.24 -13.48 -8.27
C ALA A 122 9.00 -13.90 -6.80
N GLY A 123 7.75 -14.01 -6.36
CA GLY A 123 7.40 -14.09 -4.95
C GLY A 123 7.26 -12.71 -4.31
N TYR A 124 6.72 -12.66 -3.09
CA TYR A 124 6.42 -11.39 -2.41
C TYR A 124 7.66 -10.53 -2.15
N TYR A 125 8.69 -11.10 -1.52
CA TYR A 125 9.90 -10.35 -1.13
C TYR A 125 10.74 -9.85 -2.30
N ASP A 126 10.65 -10.52 -3.45
CA ASP A 126 11.39 -10.17 -4.65
C ASP A 126 10.53 -9.43 -5.69
N ALA A 127 9.28 -9.09 -5.35
CA ALA A 127 8.41 -8.31 -6.22
C ALA A 127 8.94 -6.87 -6.37
N PRO A 128 9.20 -6.36 -7.59
CA PRO A 128 9.74 -5.03 -7.80
C PRO A 128 9.00 -3.87 -7.07
N LEU A 129 7.68 -3.91 -6.98
CA LEU A 129 6.90 -2.91 -6.24
C LEU A 129 7.18 -2.96 -4.73
N GLU A 130 7.35 -4.16 -4.16
CA GLU A 130 7.72 -4.38 -2.75
C GLU A 130 9.17 -3.97 -2.49
N ILE A 131 10.11 -4.36 -3.37
CA ILE A 131 11.52 -3.96 -3.28
C ILE A 131 11.64 -2.43 -3.24
N MET A 132 10.88 -1.72 -4.07
CA MET A 132 10.86 -0.25 -4.04
C MET A 132 10.35 0.28 -2.70
N ALA A 133 9.27 -0.30 -2.17
CA ALA A 133 8.69 0.12 -0.89
C ALA A 133 9.66 -0.13 0.28
N TYR A 134 10.26 -1.32 0.35
CA TYR A 134 11.29 -1.65 1.34
C TYR A 134 12.53 -0.76 1.21
N SER A 135 13.03 -0.54 -0.01
CA SER A 135 14.21 0.32 -0.19
C SER A 135 13.96 1.76 0.27
N LEU A 136 12.75 2.29 0.08
CA LEU A 136 12.40 3.65 0.48
C LEU A 136 12.11 3.76 1.97
N ASP A 137 11.47 2.75 2.57
CA ASP A 137 11.27 2.71 4.02
C ASP A 137 12.61 2.56 4.78
N GLU A 138 13.55 1.78 4.24
CA GLU A 138 14.89 1.61 4.81
C GLU A 138 15.66 2.93 4.73
N HIS A 139 15.59 3.60 3.58
CA HIS A 139 16.20 4.91 3.38
C HIS A 139 15.69 5.94 4.40
N PHE A 140 14.39 5.91 4.70
CA PHE A 140 13.81 6.73 5.75
C PHE A 140 14.34 6.35 7.15
N THR A 141 14.33 5.06 7.51
CA THR A 141 14.77 4.61 8.84
C THR A 141 16.26 4.80 9.09
N ASP A 142 17.07 4.77 8.04
CA ASP A 142 18.51 5.07 8.09
C ASP A 142 18.80 6.57 8.31
N GLY A 143 17.77 7.44 8.27
CA GLY A 143 17.92 8.88 8.42
C GLY A 143 18.69 9.52 7.27
N ARG A 144 18.63 8.93 6.07
CA ARG A 144 19.32 9.44 4.88
C ARG A 144 18.68 10.73 4.37
N GLU A 145 19.32 11.36 3.39
CA GLU A 145 18.86 12.62 2.82
C GLU A 145 17.42 12.53 2.32
N LYS A 146 16.65 13.59 2.58
CA LYS A 146 15.24 13.68 2.21
C LYS A 146 15.09 13.63 0.70
N LEU A 147 14.14 12.83 0.22
CA LEU A 147 13.80 12.72 -1.20
C LEU A 147 12.28 12.72 -1.36
N ASN A 148 11.77 13.41 -2.38
CA ASN A 148 10.33 13.38 -2.66
C ASN A 148 9.94 11.99 -3.19
N VAL A 149 9.33 11.17 -2.32
CA VAL A 149 8.96 9.78 -2.62
C VAL A 149 7.97 9.70 -3.77
N VAL A 150 7.01 10.62 -3.83
CA VAL A 150 5.98 10.63 -4.89
C VAL A 150 6.62 10.86 -6.26
N GLU A 151 7.58 11.78 -6.35
CA GLU A 151 8.34 12.00 -7.58
C GLU A 151 9.28 10.84 -7.91
N HIS A 152 9.91 10.24 -6.90
CA HIS A 152 10.79 9.09 -7.09
C HIS A 152 10.03 7.89 -7.66
N VAL A 153 8.88 7.55 -7.08
CA VAL A 153 8.01 6.48 -7.56
C VAL A 153 7.59 6.75 -9.01
N ALA A 154 7.15 7.96 -9.32
CA ALA A 154 6.72 8.33 -10.67
C ALA A 154 7.83 8.26 -11.74
N ARG A 155 9.10 8.32 -11.35
CA ARG A 155 10.24 8.21 -12.28
C ARG A 155 10.75 6.77 -12.45
N THR A 156 10.44 5.90 -11.50
CA THR A 156 10.98 4.52 -11.45
C THR A 156 9.95 3.49 -11.93
N LEU A 157 8.66 3.85 -12.02
CA LEU A 157 7.60 3.02 -12.56
C LEU A 157 7.55 3.04 -14.09
#